data_AF-Q75UI3-F1
#
_entry.id   AF-Q75UI3-F1
#
_cell.length_a   1.000
_cell.length_b   1.000
_cell.length_c   1.000
_cell.angle_alpha   90.00
_cell.angle_beta   90.00
_cell.angle_gamma   90.00
#
_symmetry.space_group_name_H-M   'P 1'
#
loop_
_entity.id
_entity.type
_entity.pdbx_description
1 polymer ?
#
loop_
_entity_poly.entity_id
_entity_poly.type
_entity_poly.pdbx_seq_one_letter_code
_entity_poly.pdbx_strand_id
1 'polypeptide(L)'
;TFFLKLLLLLSGLTMFMAGIAANYEFDLKKIIALSTLSQLGLMMSILSMGLPDLAFFHLLTHAMFKALLFMCAGVIIHMMNDMQDIRFMGGMSFYIPLTSLCMNISNMALCGIPFLAGFYSKDLILEMVSFSNLNFMIFLLYYLSTGLTMFYSFRLMMYLMINDYNLISIYNLYDEDYTMLKSMFMLLFMSVISGSFLNWLIFSYPYMIYLSFNLKMMVIYVSMMGGIMGYLI
;
A
#
# COMPACT_ATOMS: atom_id res chain seq x y z
N THR A 1 -11.22 28.33 0.65
CA THR A 1 -12.34 27.45 1.04
C THR A 1 -12.89 26.66 -0.14
N PHE A 2 -13.27 27.30 -1.26
CA PHE A 2 -13.72 26.58 -2.47
C PHE A 2 -12.62 25.74 -3.12
N PHE A 3 -11.43 26.33 -3.31
CA PHE A 3 -10.28 25.64 -3.89
C PHE A 3 -9.90 24.35 -3.13
N LEU A 4 -9.82 24.40 -1.79
CA LEU A 4 -9.51 23.23 -0.97
C LEU A 4 -10.59 22.14 -1.09
N LYS A 5 -11.87 22.51 -1.16
CA LYS A 5 -12.96 21.54 -1.38
C LYS A 5 -12.90 20.90 -2.76
N LEU A 6 -12.54 21.67 -3.78
CA LEU A 6 -12.34 21.14 -5.14
C LEU A 6 -11.13 20.19 -5.17
N LEU A 7 -10.03 20.56 -4.52
CA LEU A 7 -8.83 19.73 -4.41
C LEU A 7 -9.14 18.43 -3.64
N LEU A 8 -9.92 18.50 -2.57
CA LEU A 8 -10.38 17.33 -1.81
C LEU A 8 -11.17 16.35 -2.68
N LEU A 9 -12.08 16.87 -3.53
CA LEU A 9 -12.86 16.03 -4.43
C LEU A 9 -11.98 15.41 -5.52
N LEU A 10 -11.13 16.20 -6.17
CA LEU A 10 -10.24 15.71 -7.23
C LEU A 10 -9.27 14.65 -6.70
N SER A 11 -8.66 14.90 -5.54
CA SER A 11 -7.77 13.93 -4.88
C SER A 11 -8.51 12.64 -4.50
N GLY A 12 -9.73 12.73 -3.95
CA GLY A 12 -10.57 11.55 -3.68
C GLY A 12 -10.90 10.75 -4.94
N LEU A 13 -11.21 11.42 -6.06
CA LEU A 13 -11.45 10.77 -7.35
C LEU A 13 -10.19 10.10 -7.91
N THR A 14 -9.02 10.75 -7.80
CA THR A 14 -7.74 10.14 -8.23
C THR A 14 -7.42 8.89 -7.42
N MET A 15 -7.67 8.91 -6.11
CA MET A 15 -7.46 7.76 -5.23
C MET A 15 -8.32 6.56 -5.67
N PHE A 16 -9.59 6.82 -5.97
CA PHE A 16 -10.53 5.80 -6.42
C PHE A 16 -10.18 5.26 -7.82
N MET A 17 -9.90 6.15 -8.78
CA MET A 17 -9.58 5.77 -10.16
C MET A 17 -8.31 4.91 -10.22
N ALA A 18 -7.24 5.30 -9.52
CA ALA A 18 -6.03 4.48 -9.45
C ALA A 18 -6.29 3.13 -8.77
N GLY A 19 -7.11 3.10 -7.72
CA GLY A 19 -7.50 1.86 -7.05
C GLY A 19 -8.21 0.89 -7.99
N ILE A 20 -9.14 1.36 -8.82
CA ILE A 20 -9.81 0.51 -9.81
C ILE A 20 -8.81 0.03 -10.88
N ALA A 21 -8.04 0.95 -11.46
CA ALA A 21 -7.09 0.60 -12.51
C ALA A 21 -6.07 -0.45 -12.02
N ALA A 22 -5.56 -0.32 -10.79
CA ALA A 22 -4.62 -1.25 -10.19
C ALA A 22 -5.18 -2.68 -10.03
N ASN A 23 -6.51 -2.86 -9.99
CA ASN A 23 -7.16 -4.17 -9.89
C ASN A 23 -7.34 -4.88 -11.24
N TYR A 24 -7.22 -4.16 -12.35
CA TYR A 24 -7.37 -4.73 -13.69
C TYR A 24 -6.05 -4.76 -14.48
N GLU A 25 -5.03 -4.06 -14.02
CA GLU A 25 -3.68 -4.15 -14.61
C GLU A 25 -3.01 -5.47 -14.26
N PHE A 26 -2.20 -5.99 -15.19
CA PHE A 26 -1.42 -7.22 -15.02
C PHE A 26 0.10 -6.97 -15.02
N ASP A 27 0.56 -5.80 -15.46
CA ASP A 27 1.98 -5.45 -15.38
C ASP A 27 2.36 -5.10 -13.93
N LEU A 28 3.32 -5.84 -13.38
CA LEU A 28 3.77 -5.71 -11.99
C LEU A 28 4.18 -4.26 -11.64
N LYS A 29 5.00 -3.62 -12.50
CA LYS A 29 5.43 -2.23 -12.27
C LYS A 29 4.25 -1.25 -12.31
N LYS A 30 3.27 -1.45 -13.19
CA LYS A 30 2.08 -0.58 -13.30
C LYS A 30 1.19 -0.70 -12.08
N ILE A 31 1.00 -1.91 -11.53
CA ILE A 31 0.24 -2.11 -10.28
C ILE A 31 0.90 -1.32 -9.13
N ILE A 32 2.24 -1.38 -9.01
CA ILE A 32 2.96 -0.65 -7.96
C ILE A 32 2.89 0.88 -8.18
N ALA A 33 2.91 1.35 -9.43
CA ALA A 33 2.78 2.75 -9.79
C ALA A 33 1.35 3.30 -9.57
N LEU A 34 0.31 2.55 -9.92
CA LEU A 34 -1.08 2.96 -9.63
C LEU A 34 -1.35 2.97 -8.13
N SER A 35 -0.72 2.07 -7.38
CA SER A 35 -0.78 2.12 -5.93
C SER A 35 0.02 3.28 -5.32
N THR A 36 1.04 3.87 -5.98
CA THR A 36 1.60 5.16 -5.53
C THR A 36 0.68 6.32 -5.87
N LEU A 37 0.04 6.31 -7.04
CA LEU A 37 -0.92 7.34 -7.44
C LEU A 37 -2.11 7.42 -6.47
N SER A 38 -2.63 6.26 -6.04
CA SER A 38 -3.70 6.24 -5.03
C SER A 38 -3.26 6.82 -3.67
N GLN A 39 -2.08 6.46 -3.18
CA GLN A 39 -1.56 7.00 -1.91
C GLN A 39 -1.20 8.49 -2.01
N LEU A 40 -0.72 8.97 -3.17
CA LEU A 40 -0.55 10.40 -3.42
C LEU A 40 -1.89 11.13 -3.44
N GLY A 41 -2.94 10.53 -4.01
CA GLY A 41 -4.31 11.03 -3.88
C GLY A 41 -4.72 11.19 -2.42
N LEU A 42 -4.38 10.21 -1.57
CA LEU A 42 -4.62 10.26 -0.12
C LEU A 42 -3.81 11.37 0.57
N MET A 43 -2.54 11.57 0.20
CA MET A 43 -1.72 12.66 0.75
C MET A 43 -2.27 14.04 0.37
N MET A 44 -2.66 14.23 -0.89
CA MET A 44 -3.23 15.49 -1.37
C MET A 44 -4.58 15.80 -0.73
N SER A 45 -5.38 14.77 -0.47
CA SER A 45 -6.67 14.93 0.17
C SER A 45 -6.53 15.33 1.66
N ILE A 46 -5.52 14.83 2.39
CA ILE A 46 -5.21 15.31 3.75
C ILE A 46 -4.73 16.75 3.76
N LEU A 47 -3.84 17.12 2.84
CA LEU A 47 -3.38 18.50 2.70
C LEU A 47 -4.56 19.46 2.50
N SER A 48 -5.57 19.03 1.74
CA SER A 48 -6.79 19.80 1.52
C SER A 48 -7.65 20.00 2.79
N MET A 49 -7.54 19.07 3.75
CA MET A 49 -8.20 19.17 5.06
C MET A 49 -7.45 20.06 6.06
N GLY A 50 -6.26 20.53 5.69
CA GLY A 50 -5.44 21.41 6.54
C GLY A 50 -4.58 20.66 7.57
N LEU A 51 -4.27 19.39 7.32
CA LEU A 51 -3.44 18.55 8.20
C LEU A 51 -2.06 18.24 7.56
N PRO A 52 -1.18 19.23 7.38
CA PRO A 52 0.10 19.03 6.68
C PRO A 52 1.04 18.06 7.39
N ASP A 53 1.06 18.04 8.72
CA ASP A 53 1.94 17.18 9.50
C ASP A 53 1.62 15.69 9.27
N LEU A 54 0.32 15.34 9.20
CA LEU A 54 -0.14 13.98 8.87
C LEU A 54 0.19 13.59 7.43
N ALA A 55 0.05 14.52 6.48
CA ALA A 55 0.41 14.27 5.09
C ALA A 55 1.93 14.04 4.94
N PHE A 56 2.76 14.83 5.61
CA PHE A 56 4.22 14.67 5.61
C PHE A 56 4.65 13.37 6.30
N PHE A 57 4.04 13.04 7.44
CA PHE A 57 4.27 11.78 8.12
C PHE A 57 3.96 10.58 7.22
N HIS A 58 2.82 10.60 6.52
CA HIS A 58 2.46 9.53 5.58
C HIS A 58 3.41 9.48 4.37
N LEU A 59 3.87 10.63 3.86
CA LEU A 59 4.85 10.68 2.77
C LEU A 59 6.15 9.96 3.15
N LEU A 60 6.66 10.19 4.36
CA LEU A 60 7.88 9.55 4.84
C LEU A 60 7.71 8.03 5.00
N THR A 61 6.64 7.58 5.65
CA THR A 61 6.41 6.13 5.82
C THR A 61 6.19 5.45 4.47
N HIS A 62 5.43 6.09 3.58
CA HIS A 62 5.19 5.63 2.21
C HIS A 62 6.46 5.48 1.38
N ALA A 63 7.39 6.44 1.47
CA ALA A 63 8.66 6.35 0.76
C ALA A 63 9.44 5.08 1.14
N MET A 64 9.47 4.71 2.43
CA MET A 64 10.24 3.56 2.90
C MET A 64 9.69 2.24 2.36
N PHE A 65 8.38 1.96 2.53
CA PHE A 65 7.82 0.69 2.06
C PHE A 65 7.64 0.64 0.53
N LYS A 66 7.44 1.77 -0.15
CA LYS A 66 7.40 1.78 -1.63
C LYS A 66 8.77 1.55 -2.26
N ALA A 67 9.84 2.10 -1.69
CA ALA A 67 11.19 1.81 -2.16
C ALA A 67 11.48 0.31 -2.06
N LEU A 68 11.07 -0.33 -0.95
CA LEU A 68 11.17 -1.78 -0.78
C LEU A 68 10.36 -2.56 -1.84
N LEU A 69 9.11 -2.17 -2.11
CA LEU A 69 8.27 -2.79 -3.13
C LEU A 69 8.89 -2.71 -4.53
N PHE A 70 9.38 -1.54 -4.94
CA PHE A 70 10.01 -1.38 -6.25
C PHE A 70 11.35 -2.12 -6.36
N MET A 71 12.10 -2.23 -5.26
CA MET A 71 13.34 -3.02 -5.24
C MET A 71 13.04 -4.51 -5.40
N CYS A 72 12.10 -5.07 -4.62
CA CYS A 72 11.69 -6.47 -4.74
C CYS A 72 11.13 -6.76 -6.14
N ALA A 73 10.28 -5.88 -6.67
CA ALA A 73 9.77 -5.95 -8.04
C ALA A 73 10.89 -5.97 -9.09
N GLY A 74 11.93 -5.15 -8.90
CA GLY A 74 13.09 -5.10 -9.80
C GLY A 74 13.84 -6.44 -9.83
N VAL A 75 14.07 -7.05 -8.66
CA VAL A 75 14.69 -8.38 -8.58
C VAL A 75 13.83 -9.42 -9.29
N ILE A 76 12.52 -9.45 -9.02
CA ILE A 76 11.59 -10.40 -9.65
C ILE A 76 11.63 -10.26 -11.18
N ILE A 77 11.60 -9.05 -11.71
CA ILE A 77 11.58 -8.80 -13.16
C ILE A 77 12.92 -9.18 -13.80
N HIS A 78 14.04 -8.86 -13.15
CA HIS A 78 15.37 -9.24 -13.63
C HIS A 78 15.53 -10.77 -13.68
N MET A 79 15.07 -11.46 -12.63
CA MET A 79 15.06 -12.93 -12.56
C MET A 79 14.13 -13.56 -13.60
N MET A 80 13.09 -12.83 -13.99
CA MET A 80 12.11 -13.24 -14.99
C MET A 80 12.48 -12.80 -16.43
N ASN A 81 13.75 -12.48 -16.70
CA ASN A 81 14.23 -12.01 -18.02
C ASN A 81 13.34 -10.89 -18.61
N ASP A 82 13.05 -9.86 -17.80
CA ASP A 82 12.22 -8.70 -18.15
C ASP A 82 10.74 -8.98 -18.41
N MET A 83 10.24 -10.19 -18.12
CA MET A 83 8.80 -10.46 -18.11
C MET A 83 8.14 -9.77 -16.90
N GLN A 84 7.14 -8.93 -17.15
CA GLN A 84 6.48 -8.11 -16.12
C GLN A 84 5.03 -8.51 -15.82
N ASP A 85 4.44 -9.35 -16.67
CA ASP A 85 3.05 -9.77 -16.54
C ASP A 85 2.91 -10.81 -15.43
N ILE A 86 2.13 -10.48 -14.39
CA ILE A 86 1.93 -11.33 -13.21
C ILE A 86 1.27 -12.68 -13.52
N ARG A 87 0.62 -12.83 -14.67
CA ARG A 87 -0.06 -14.09 -15.06
C ARG A 87 0.92 -15.20 -15.40
N PHE A 88 2.13 -14.84 -15.83
CA PHE A 88 3.22 -15.77 -16.12
C PHE A 88 4.19 -15.90 -14.93
N MET A 89 3.88 -15.24 -13.82
CA MET A 89 4.57 -15.39 -12.55
C MET A 89 3.78 -16.37 -11.68
N GLY A 90 4.46 -17.01 -10.73
CA GLY A 90 3.86 -17.95 -9.79
C GLY A 90 4.93 -18.53 -8.87
N GLY A 91 4.49 -19.03 -7.71
CA GLY A 91 5.31 -19.78 -6.74
C GLY A 91 6.58 -19.12 -6.21
N MET A 92 6.82 -17.81 -6.40
CA MET A 92 8.10 -17.15 -6.09
C MET A 92 8.62 -17.37 -4.67
N SER A 93 7.73 -17.70 -3.73
CA SER A 93 8.04 -18.04 -2.34
C SER A 93 9.02 -19.22 -2.19
N PHE A 94 9.03 -20.20 -3.10
CA PHE A 94 9.93 -21.35 -3.00
C PHE A 94 11.31 -21.07 -3.60
N TYR A 95 11.41 -20.23 -4.63
CA TYR A 95 12.68 -19.97 -5.31
C TYR A 95 13.43 -18.76 -4.75
N ILE A 96 12.71 -17.70 -4.39
CA ILE A 96 13.30 -16.43 -3.95
C ILE A 96 12.69 -16.05 -2.58
N PRO A 97 12.97 -16.84 -1.52
CA PRO A 97 12.26 -16.75 -0.25
C PRO A 97 12.52 -15.44 0.50
N LEU A 98 13.69 -14.82 0.34
CA LEU A 98 14.02 -13.59 1.05
C LEU A 98 13.38 -12.38 0.38
N THR A 99 13.42 -12.28 -0.96
CA THR A 99 12.67 -11.21 -1.65
C THR A 99 11.16 -11.35 -1.47
N SER A 100 10.63 -12.58 -1.47
CA SER A 100 9.18 -12.80 -1.28
C SER A 100 8.73 -12.36 0.12
N LEU A 101 9.52 -12.62 1.16
CA LEU A 101 9.29 -12.10 2.50
C LEU A 101 9.28 -10.56 2.52
N CYS A 102 10.27 -9.92 1.88
CA CYS A 102 10.35 -8.46 1.80
C CYS A 102 9.16 -7.84 1.03
N MET A 103 8.75 -8.47 -0.08
CA MET A 103 7.61 -8.07 -0.88
C MET A 103 6.30 -8.18 -0.09
N ASN A 104 6.11 -9.26 0.66
CA ASN A 104 4.91 -9.46 1.47
C ASN A 104 4.82 -8.46 2.62
N ILE A 105 5.91 -8.24 3.36
CA ILE A 105 5.92 -7.27 4.48
C ILE A 105 5.64 -5.85 3.97
N SER A 106 6.20 -5.47 2.83
CA SER A 106 5.96 -4.16 2.24
C SER A 106 4.55 -3.99 1.65
N ASN A 107 3.97 -5.05 1.06
CA ASN A 107 2.55 -5.07 0.67
C ASN A 107 1.63 -4.94 1.89
N MET A 108 1.92 -5.65 2.98
CA MET A 108 1.18 -5.54 4.25
C MET A 108 1.31 -4.15 4.88
N ALA A 109 2.47 -3.50 4.75
CA ALA A 109 2.63 -2.12 5.19
C ALA A 109 1.76 -1.15 4.36
N LEU A 110 1.66 -1.35 3.04
CA LEU A 110 0.78 -0.57 2.16
C LEU A 110 -0.72 -0.74 2.50
N CYS A 111 -1.11 -1.95 2.88
CA CYS A 111 -2.44 -2.28 3.38
C CYS A 111 -2.77 -1.49 4.66
N GLY A 112 -1.79 -1.30 5.53
CA GLY A 112 -1.97 -0.69 6.86
C GLY A 112 -2.28 -1.73 7.94
N ILE A 113 -1.71 -2.94 7.83
CA ILE A 113 -1.83 -3.97 8.88
C ILE A 113 -1.25 -3.43 10.20
N PRO A 114 -1.89 -3.71 11.36
CA PRO A 114 -1.44 -3.22 12.65
C PRO A 114 0.05 -3.46 12.90
N PHE A 115 0.68 -2.47 13.53
CA PHE A 115 2.11 -2.42 13.90
C PHE A 115 3.13 -2.23 12.76
N LEU A 116 2.73 -2.25 11.49
CA LEU A 116 3.62 -1.87 10.37
C LEU A 116 3.61 -0.35 10.16
N ALA A 117 4.61 0.20 9.46
CA ALA A 117 4.75 1.66 9.33
C ALA A 117 3.53 2.35 8.68
N GLY A 118 2.85 1.67 7.75
CA GLY A 118 1.65 2.21 7.12
C GLY A 118 0.46 2.35 8.06
N PHE A 119 0.32 1.49 9.08
CA PHE A 119 -0.78 1.57 10.04
C PHE A 119 -0.75 2.89 10.82
N TYR A 120 0.42 3.25 11.36
CA TYR A 120 0.56 4.47 12.16
C TYR A 120 0.11 5.73 11.43
N SER A 121 0.27 5.79 10.10
CA SER A 121 -0.14 6.97 9.32
C SER A 121 -1.54 6.80 8.74
N LYS A 122 -1.78 5.73 7.98
CA LYS A 122 -3.01 5.52 7.20
C LYS A 122 -4.23 5.36 8.10
N ASP A 123 -4.12 4.65 9.23
CA ASP A 123 -5.25 4.48 10.17
C ASP A 123 -5.62 5.80 10.84
N LEU A 124 -4.62 6.54 11.35
CA LEU A 124 -4.82 7.88 11.89
C LEU A 124 -5.48 8.82 10.88
N ILE A 125 -5.08 8.75 9.61
CA ILE A 125 -5.70 9.56 8.55
C ILE A 125 -7.18 9.21 8.39
N LEU A 126 -7.53 7.92 8.26
CA LEU A 126 -8.92 7.50 8.06
C LEU A 126 -9.80 7.84 9.26
N GLU A 127 -9.25 7.76 10.46
CA GLU A 127 -9.95 8.20 11.66
C GLU A 127 -10.22 9.70 11.67
N MET A 128 -9.23 10.53 11.31
CA MET A 128 -9.42 11.97 11.19
C MET A 128 -10.46 12.32 10.13
N VAL A 129 -10.49 11.59 9.00
CA VAL A 129 -11.53 11.71 7.97
C VAL A 129 -12.91 11.42 8.56
N SER A 130 -13.06 10.34 9.34
CA SER A 130 -14.33 9.97 9.97
C SER A 130 -14.78 10.91 11.09
N PHE A 131 -13.83 11.55 11.79
CA PHE A 131 -14.11 12.54 12.81
C PHE A 131 -14.51 13.89 12.19
N SER A 132 -13.98 14.21 11.02
CA SER A 132 -14.28 15.45 10.33
C SER A 132 -15.66 15.42 9.64
N ASN A 133 -16.35 16.57 9.65
CA ASN A 133 -17.66 16.75 9.01
C ASN A 133 -17.53 16.89 7.48
N LEU A 134 -17.19 15.80 6.80
CA LEU A 134 -17.04 15.73 5.36
C LEU A 134 -18.35 15.36 4.66
N ASN A 135 -18.42 15.67 3.37
CA ASN A 135 -19.53 15.23 2.55
C ASN A 135 -19.56 13.69 2.45
N PHE A 136 -20.76 13.11 2.46
CA PHE A 136 -20.96 11.66 2.40
C PHE A 136 -20.29 11.02 1.18
N MET A 137 -20.29 11.72 0.03
CA MET A 137 -19.60 11.24 -1.17
C MET A 137 -18.08 11.08 -0.96
N ILE A 138 -17.45 12.04 -0.29
CA ILE A 138 -16.00 12.01 -0.02
C ILE A 138 -15.70 10.87 0.96
N PHE A 139 -16.52 10.74 2.00
CA PHE A 139 -16.42 9.64 2.94
C PHE A 139 -16.45 8.27 2.23
N LEU A 140 -17.42 8.04 1.33
CA LEU A 140 -17.49 6.82 0.53
C LEU A 140 -16.24 6.59 -0.34
N LEU A 141 -15.75 7.63 -1.01
CA LEU A 141 -14.55 7.53 -1.86
C LEU A 141 -13.33 7.05 -1.06
N TYR A 142 -13.12 7.55 0.15
CA TYR A 142 -12.01 7.13 1.02
C TYR A 142 -12.12 5.68 1.47
N TYR A 143 -13.29 5.26 1.95
CA TYR A 143 -13.42 3.88 2.43
C TYR A 143 -13.36 2.89 1.26
N LEU A 144 -14.09 3.14 0.16
CA LEU A 144 -14.02 2.25 -1.01
C LEU A 144 -12.60 2.16 -1.58
N SER A 145 -11.88 3.27 -1.70
CA SER A 145 -10.51 3.23 -2.19
C SER A 145 -9.58 2.44 -1.25
N THR A 146 -9.75 2.55 0.08
CA THR A 146 -8.96 1.73 1.03
C THR A 146 -9.26 0.23 0.87
N GLY A 147 -10.52 -0.13 0.64
CA GLY A 147 -10.89 -1.51 0.30
C GLY A 147 -10.25 -1.98 -1.01
N LEU A 148 -10.24 -1.13 -2.04
CA LEU A 148 -9.55 -1.40 -3.31
C LEU A 148 -8.03 -1.56 -3.10
N THR A 149 -7.43 -0.85 -2.14
CA THR A 149 -6.00 -1.05 -1.82
C THR A 149 -5.68 -2.43 -1.29
N MET A 150 -6.54 -2.95 -0.42
CA MET A 150 -6.42 -4.33 0.05
C MET A 150 -6.67 -5.33 -1.07
N PHE A 151 -7.63 -5.03 -1.93
CA PHE A 151 -8.01 -5.91 -3.02
C PHE A 151 -6.84 -6.15 -3.98
N TYR A 152 -6.20 -5.10 -4.53
CA TYR A 152 -5.08 -5.30 -5.46
C TYR A 152 -3.83 -5.86 -4.78
N SER A 153 -3.61 -5.58 -3.49
CA SER A 153 -2.43 -6.07 -2.77
C SER A 153 -2.55 -7.58 -2.47
N PHE A 154 -3.74 -8.04 -2.07
CA PHE A 154 -3.99 -9.47 -1.89
C PHE A 154 -3.97 -10.20 -3.23
N ARG A 155 -4.56 -9.63 -4.28
CA ARG A 155 -4.46 -10.16 -5.65
C ARG A 155 -3.00 -10.34 -6.07
N LEU A 156 -2.16 -9.32 -5.90
CA LEU A 156 -0.73 -9.39 -6.22
C LEU A 156 -0.02 -10.51 -5.46
N MET A 157 -0.34 -10.68 -4.18
CA MET A 157 0.22 -11.76 -3.35
C MET A 157 -0.21 -13.15 -3.87
N MET A 158 -1.48 -13.33 -4.26
CA MET A 158 -1.97 -14.59 -4.81
C MET A 158 -1.23 -14.98 -6.10
N TYR A 159 -1.16 -14.06 -7.07
CA TYR A 159 -0.50 -14.32 -8.35
C TYR A 159 1.00 -14.60 -8.20
N LEU A 160 1.72 -13.84 -7.36
CA LEU A 160 3.18 -13.98 -7.26
C LEU A 160 3.61 -15.15 -6.37
N MET A 161 2.92 -15.39 -5.25
CA MET A 161 3.45 -16.23 -4.17
C MET A 161 2.76 -17.58 -4.04
N ILE A 162 1.45 -17.64 -4.28
CA ILE A 162 0.60 -18.79 -3.93
C ILE A 162 0.24 -19.62 -5.15
N ASN A 163 -0.10 -18.96 -6.27
CA ASN A 163 -0.49 -19.67 -7.49
C ASN A 163 0.65 -20.54 -8.02
N ASP A 164 0.26 -21.64 -8.66
CA ASP A 164 1.18 -22.56 -9.29
C ASP A 164 2.03 -21.88 -10.36
N TYR A 165 3.20 -22.45 -10.60
CA TYR A 165 4.17 -21.92 -11.55
C TYR A 165 3.64 -22.01 -12.99
N ASN A 166 3.35 -20.85 -13.58
CA ASN A 166 3.01 -20.71 -15.00
C ASN A 166 4.21 -20.17 -15.81
N LEU A 167 5.39 -20.76 -15.60
CA LEU A 167 6.64 -20.30 -16.22
C LEU A 167 6.75 -20.81 -17.67
N ILE A 168 6.88 -19.89 -18.62
CA ILE A 168 7.01 -20.18 -20.07
C ILE A 168 8.46 -20.50 -20.48
N SER A 169 9.45 -20.06 -19.71
CA SER A 169 10.88 -20.22 -20.02
C SER A 169 11.62 -21.12 -19.03
N ILE A 170 12.70 -21.75 -19.51
CA ILE A 170 13.72 -22.38 -18.68
C ILE A 170 14.42 -21.26 -17.91
N TYR A 171 14.07 -21.10 -16.63
CA TYR A 171 14.69 -20.10 -15.77
C TYR A 171 15.98 -20.65 -15.18
N ASN A 172 17.09 -19.97 -15.42
CA ASN A 172 18.21 -19.99 -14.50
C ASN A 172 17.82 -19.12 -13.31
N LEU A 173 17.20 -19.72 -12.31
CA LEU A 173 17.04 -19.08 -11.01
C LEU A 173 18.44 -18.95 -10.41
N TYR A 174 19.07 -17.81 -10.66
CA TYR A 174 20.25 -17.37 -9.92
C TYR A 174 19.96 -17.28 -8.43
N ASP A 175 20.97 -17.62 -7.62
CA ASP A 175 20.96 -17.31 -6.20
C ASP A 175 20.81 -15.80 -5.98
N GLU A 176 20.15 -15.41 -4.88
CA GLU A 176 19.95 -14.01 -4.56
C GLU A 176 21.29 -13.28 -4.31
N ASP A 177 21.58 -12.26 -5.12
CA ASP A 177 22.77 -11.42 -4.95
C ASP A 177 22.79 -10.74 -3.58
N TYR A 178 23.87 -10.98 -2.82
CA TYR A 178 24.03 -10.44 -1.47
C TYR A 178 23.97 -8.91 -1.40
N THR A 179 24.44 -8.22 -2.45
CA THR A 179 24.40 -6.75 -2.53
C THR A 179 22.97 -6.22 -2.56
N MET A 180 22.10 -6.81 -3.38
CA MET A 180 20.69 -6.45 -3.45
C MET A 180 19.95 -6.82 -2.16
N LEU A 181 20.20 -8.03 -1.64
CA LEU A 181 19.65 -8.48 -0.36
C LEU A 181 19.96 -7.50 0.77
N LYS A 182 21.22 -7.06 0.90
CA LYS A 182 21.62 -6.11 1.94
C LYS A 182 20.81 -4.81 1.86
N SER A 183 20.58 -4.27 0.66
CA SER A 183 19.74 -3.09 0.48
C SER A 183 18.26 -3.33 0.82
N MET A 184 17.70 -4.49 0.43
CA MET A 184 16.31 -4.85 0.74
C MET A 184 16.11 -5.01 2.25
N PHE A 185 17.02 -5.68 2.95
CA PHE A 185 16.93 -5.84 4.40
C PHE A 185 17.00 -4.51 5.15
N MET A 186 17.85 -3.57 4.71
CA MET A 186 17.91 -2.25 5.33
C MET A 186 16.57 -1.51 5.19
N LEU A 187 15.95 -1.57 4.01
CA LEU A 187 14.63 -1.00 3.78
C LEU A 187 13.52 -1.75 4.53
N LEU A 188 13.65 -3.08 4.70
CA LEU A 188 12.72 -3.90 5.47
C LEU A 188 12.64 -3.44 6.92
N PHE A 189 13.79 -3.35 7.61
CA PHE A 189 13.84 -2.85 8.97
C PHE A 189 13.19 -1.47 9.10
N MET A 190 13.46 -0.59 8.14
CA MET A 190 12.84 0.73 8.12
C MET A 190 11.33 0.67 7.91
N SER A 191 10.81 -0.17 7.00
CA SER A 191 9.37 -0.30 6.76
C SER A 191 8.56 -0.81 7.96
N VAL A 192 9.22 -1.43 8.94
CA VAL A 192 8.60 -1.87 10.19
C VAL A 192 8.75 -0.80 11.27
N ILE A 193 9.97 -0.31 11.48
CA ILE A 193 10.30 0.55 12.64
C ILE A 193 9.98 2.02 12.40
N SER A 194 10.08 2.50 11.15
CA SER A 194 10.03 3.93 10.88
C SER A 194 8.71 4.57 11.27
N GLY A 195 7.58 3.85 11.18
CA GLY A 195 6.27 4.41 11.50
C GLY A 195 6.13 4.78 12.97
N SER A 196 6.48 3.88 13.89
CA SER A 196 6.42 4.15 15.33
C SER A 196 7.42 5.22 15.74
N PHE A 197 8.65 5.12 15.22
CA PHE A 197 9.71 6.08 15.51
C PHE A 197 9.37 7.50 15.04
N LEU A 198 8.88 7.64 13.80
CA LEU A 198 8.46 8.93 13.25
C LEU A 198 7.23 9.50 13.97
N ASN A 199 6.28 8.66 14.38
CA ASN A 199 5.10 9.11 15.12
C ASN A 199 5.50 9.83 16.43
N TRP A 200 6.46 9.26 17.17
CA TRP A 200 6.97 9.87 18.41
C TRP A 200 7.82 11.12 18.20
N LEU A 201 8.45 11.26 17.02
CA LEU A 201 9.27 12.44 16.71
C LEU A 201 8.45 13.62 16.17
N ILE A 202 7.47 13.36 15.31
CA ILE A 202 6.72 14.41 14.61
C ILE A 202 5.62 14.97 15.51
N PHE A 203 4.88 14.11 16.21
CA PHE A 203 3.74 14.55 17.01
C PHE A 203 4.14 14.79 18.46
N SER A 204 4.15 16.06 18.86
CA SER A 204 4.41 16.47 20.25
C SER A 204 3.23 16.16 21.17
N TYR A 205 2.01 16.14 20.64
CA TYR A 205 0.79 15.73 21.34
C TYR A 205 0.00 14.75 20.47
N PRO A 206 -0.60 13.70 21.07
CA PRO A 206 -1.46 12.80 20.32
C PRO A 206 -2.76 13.50 19.90
N TYR A 207 -3.26 13.20 18.71
CA TYR A 207 -4.58 13.67 18.29
C TYR A 207 -5.67 13.00 19.14
N MET A 208 -6.55 13.80 19.74
CA MET A 208 -7.72 13.29 20.46
C MET A 208 -8.84 12.96 19.46
N ILE A 209 -9.07 11.67 19.22
CA ILE A 209 -10.08 11.17 18.28
C ILE A 209 -11.21 10.53 19.09
N TYR A 210 -12.40 11.13 19.04
CA TYR A 210 -13.60 10.58 19.69
C TYR A 210 -14.58 10.07 18.63
N LEU A 211 -14.67 8.75 18.49
CA LEU A 211 -15.50 8.06 17.52
C LEU A 211 -16.37 7.00 18.20
N SER A 212 -17.53 6.72 17.62
CA SER A 212 -18.32 5.55 18.01
C SER A 212 -17.58 4.27 17.59
N PHE A 213 -17.81 3.17 18.31
CA PHE A 213 -17.13 1.89 18.07
C PHE A 213 -17.27 1.43 16.61
N ASN A 214 -18.46 1.59 16.02
CA ASN A 214 -18.72 1.19 14.63
C ASN A 214 -17.86 1.99 13.61
N LEU A 215 -17.67 3.29 13.84
CA LEU A 215 -16.84 4.12 12.95
C LEU A 215 -15.36 3.77 13.10
N LYS A 216 -14.89 3.51 14.32
CA LYS A 216 -13.51 3.08 14.57
C LYS A 216 -13.19 1.73 13.89
N MET A 217 -14.12 0.78 13.93
CA MET A 217 -13.94 -0.54 13.30
C MET A 217 -14.15 -0.53 11.77
N MET A 218 -14.61 0.58 11.18
CA MET A 218 -14.94 0.67 9.76
C MET A 218 -13.74 0.35 8.85
N VAL A 219 -12.55 0.81 9.22
CA VAL A 219 -11.31 0.55 8.45
C VAL A 219 -11.05 -0.96 8.37
N ILE A 220 -11.19 -1.66 9.49
CA ILE A 220 -10.99 -3.11 9.57
C ILE A 220 -12.04 -3.83 8.72
N TYR A 221 -13.32 -3.48 8.83
CA TYR A 221 -14.37 -4.12 8.03
C TYR A 221 -14.15 -3.98 6.52
N VAL A 222 -13.81 -2.78 6.07
CA VAL A 222 -13.55 -2.51 4.65
C VAL A 222 -12.29 -3.22 4.17
N SER A 223 -11.26 -3.26 5.01
CA SER A 223 -10.02 -3.95 4.67
C SER A 223 -10.21 -5.47 4.53
N MET A 224 -10.99 -6.08 5.42
CA MET A 224 -11.35 -7.50 5.36
C MET A 224 -12.19 -7.82 4.13
N MET A 225 -13.18 -6.99 3.81
CA MET A 225 -13.99 -7.17 2.60
C MET A 225 -13.12 -7.11 1.33
N GLY A 226 -12.20 -6.15 1.26
CA GLY A 226 -11.26 -6.03 0.15
C GLY A 226 -10.32 -7.24 0.04
N GLY A 227 -9.82 -7.75 1.16
CA GLY A 227 -8.98 -8.96 1.20
C GLY A 227 -9.72 -10.21 0.71
N ILE A 228 -10.98 -10.40 1.11
CA ILE A 228 -11.82 -11.52 0.64
C ILE A 228 -12.02 -11.43 -0.88
N MET A 229 -12.34 -10.24 -1.40
CA MET A 229 -12.48 -10.05 -2.85
C MET A 229 -11.17 -10.35 -3.59
N GLY A 230 -10.02 -10.01 -3.00
CA GLY A 230 -8.70 -10.30 -3.58
C GLY A 230 -8.33 -11.77 -3.59
N TYR A 231 -8.82 -12.53 -2.62
CA TYR A 231 -8.62 -13.98 -2.55
C TYR A 231 -9.50 -14.75 -3.56
N LEU A 232 -10.68 -14.23 -3.90
CA LEU A 232 -11.63 -14.89 -4.80
C LEU A 232 -11.22 -14.84 -6.29
N ILE A 233 -10.20 -14.06 -6.64
CA ILE A 233 -9.73 -13.84 -8.02
C ILE A 233 -8.37 -14.49 -8.23
#